data_AF-A0A1H0WQ33-F1
#
_entry.id   AF-A0A1H0WQ33-F1
#
_cell.length_a   1.000
_cell.length_b   1.000
_cell.length_c   1.000
_cell.angle_alpha   90.00
_cell.angle_beta   90.00
_cell.angle_gamma   90.00
#
_symmetry.space_group_name_H-M   'P 1'
#
loop_
_entity.id
_entity.type
_entity.pdbx_description
1 polymer ?
#
loop_
_entity_poly.entity_id
_entity_poly.type
_entity_poly.pdbx_seq_one_letter_code
_entity_poly.pdbx_strand_id
1 'polypeptide(L)'
;MDLVTAARVIQAPPSDTLGHLSVAVEQSIPHRAIAELSNCSFAPFKLRGESPGPSVTIADLAALRSPAGDAGAWQGRALMAGTEVPVVVLVSAFSEPNALLVLLRTEDTPVPQEVLASANALWDVVTAHMEGLRNEAVPATIAVSRAAALAHEWGAAAR
;
A
#
# COMPACT_ATOMS: atom_id res chain seq x y z
N MET A 1 1.59 -17.63 6.49
CA MET A 1 1.31 -16.39 7.24
C MET A 1 0.26 -16.70 8.29
N ASP A 2 0.44 -16.30 9.55
CA ASP A 2 -0.56 -16.53 10.60
C ASP A 2 -1.44 -15.30 10.86
N LEU A 3 -2.61 -15.51 11.49
CA LEU A 3 -3.60 -14.46 11.76
C LEU A 3 -3.14 -13.43 12.80
N VAL A 4 -2.26 -13.81 13.74
CA VAL A 4 -1.74 -12.90 14.78
C VAL A 4 -0.82 -11.87 14.12
N THR A 5 0.00 -12.30 13.17
CA THR A 5 0.84 -11.40 12.37
C THR A 5 -0.02 -10.44 11.55
N ALA A 6 -1.07 -10.94 10.88
CA ALA A 6 -2.00 -10.08 10.14
C ALA A 6 -2.68 -9.04 11.05
N ALA A 7 -3.17 -9.46 12.23
CA ALA A 7 -3.78 -8.58 13.22
C ALA A 7 -2.82 -7.48 13.69
N ARG A 8 -1.55 -7.81 13.93
CA ARG A 8 -0.52 -6.82 14.33
C ARG A 8 -0.25 -5.78 13.26
N VAL A 9 -0.33 -6.15 11.98
CA VAL A 9 -0.13 -5.21 10.87
C VAL A 9 -1.31 -4.25 10.73
N ILE A 10 -2.55 -4.75 10.77
CA ILE A 10 -3.75 -3.91 10.63
C ILE A 10 -4.00 -3.01 11.85
N GLN A 11 -3.56 -3.42 13.04
CA GLN A 11 -3.65 -2.60 14.25
C GLN A 11 -2.59 -1.50 14.34
N ALA A 12 -1.54 -1.56 13.51
CA ALA A 12 -0.51 -0.54 13.48
C ALA A 12 -1.09 0.79 12.95
N PRO A 13 -0.62 1.95 13.44
CA PRO A 13 -0.97 3.24 12.84
C PRO A 13 -0.68 3.24 11.33
N PRO A 14 -1.49 3.91 10.50
CA PRO A 14 -1.30 3.95 9.03
C PRO A 14 0.09 4.41 8.55
N SER A 15 0.80 5.21 9.37
CA SER A 15 2.18 5.66 9.11
C SER A 15 3.21 4.53 9.25
N ASP A 16 2.87 3.49 10.00
CA ASP A 16 3.77 2.44 10.46
C ASP A 16 3.44 1.09 9.82
N THR A 17 2.25 0.95 9.22
CA THR A 17 1.79 -0.27 8.52
C THR A 17 2.83 -0.83 7.55
N LEU A 18 3.48 0.02 6.75
CA LEU A 18 4.50 -0.43 5.79
C LEU A 18 5.75 -1.02 6.47
N GLY A 19 6.14 -0.48 7.63
CA GLY A 19 7.24 -1.03 8.44
C GLY A 19 6.86 -2.38 9.07
N HIS A 20 5.63 -2.50 9.58
CA HIS A 20 5.12 -3.77 10.10
C HIS A 20 4.98 -4.84 9.01
N LEU A 21 4.56 -4.45 7.80
CA LEU A 21 4.53 -5.32 6.64
C LEU A 21 5.92 -5.84 6.28
N SER A 22 6.93 -4.95 6.25
CA SER A 22 8.33 -5.33 5.99
C SER A 22 8.79 -6.41 6.96
N VAL A 23 8.61 -6.19 8.28
CA VAL A 23 8.99 -7.17 9.31
C VAL A 23 8.23 -8.49 9.16
N ALA A 24 6.93 -8.44 8.85
CA ALA A 24 6.09 -9.64 8.73
C ALA A 24 6.51 -10.57 7.58
N VAL A 25 7.08 -10.02 6.51
CA VAL A 25 7.46 -10.78 5.31
C VAL A 25 8.97 -10.99 5.18
N GLU A 26 9.80 -10.33 5.99
CA GLU A 26 11.27 -10.37 5.89
C GLU A 26 11.85 -11.78 5.94
N GLN A 27 11.37 -12.62 6.85
CA GLN A 27 11.89 -13.99 7.02
C GLN A 27 11.60 -14.89 5.81
N SER A 28 10.51 -14.64 5.07
CA SER A 28 10.08 -15.48 3.96
C SER A 28 10.43 -14.89 2.60
N ILE A 29 10.55 -13.56 2.52
CA ILE A 29 10.94 -12.80 1.34
C ILE A 29 12.00 -11.79 1.76
N PRO A 30 13.29 -12.17 1.84
CA PRO A 30 14.35 -11.24 2.16
C PRO A 30 14.40 -10.07 1.19
N HIS A 31 14.42 -8.84 1.72
CA HIS A 31 14.39 -7.62 0.93
C HIS A 31 15.15 -6.49 1.64
N ARG A 32 15.71 -5.55 0.87
CA ARG A 32 16.39 -4.36 1.40
C ARG A 32 15.46 -3.16 1.56
N ALA A 33 14.35 -3.17 0.82
CA ALA A 33 13.36 -2.11 0.84
C ALA A 33 11.99 -2.62 0.41
N ILE A 34 10.96 -1.94 0.91
CA ILE A 34 9.57 -2.16 0.56
C ILE A 34 8.93 -0.83 0.15
N ALA A 35 8.13 -0.86 -0.91
CA ALA A 35 7.48 0.32 -1.45
C ALA A 35 5.99 0.05 -1.68
N GLU A 36 5.16 1.03 -1.35
CA GLU A 36 3.71 1.01 -1.53
C GLU A 36 3.34 2.03 -2.61
N LEU A 37 2.50 1.64 -3.57
CA LEU A 37 1.76 2.56 -4.44
C LEU A 37 0.27 2.29 -4.28
N SER A 38 -0.46 3.19 -3.63
CA SER A 38 -1.89 3.07 -3.33
C SER A 38 -2.68 4.30 -3.75
N ASN A 39 -4.01 4.22 -3.70
CA ASN A 39 -4.90 5.32 -4.10
C ASN A 39 -5.08 6.40 -3.00
N CYS A 40 -4.10 6.60 -2.13
CA CYS A 40 -4.18 7.63 -1.11
C CYS A 40 -3.92 9.02 -1.71
N SER A 41 -4.88 9.93 -1.63
CA SER A 41 -4.76 11.29 -2.22
C SER A 41 -3.64 12.14 -1.62
N PHE A 42 -3.22 11.86 -0.38
CA PHE A 42 -2.19 12.64 0.32
C PHE A 42 -0.79 12.03 0.24
N ALA A 43 -0.70 10.70 0.21
CA ALA A 43 0.56 9.97 0.18
C ALA A 43 0.40 8.69 -0.65
N PRO A 44 0.29 8.82 -1.99
CA PRO A 44 0.05 7.67 -2.86
C PRO A 44 1.28 6.75 -2.92
N PHE A 45 2.44 7.23 -2.51
CA PHE A 45 3.70 6.50 -2.53
C PHE A 45 4.39 6.55 -1.18
N LYS A 46 4.87 5.38 -0.75
CA LYS A 46 5.73 5.24 0.44
C LYS A 46 6.87 4.29 0.12
N LEU A 47 8.04 4.56 0.68
CA LEU A 47 9.23 3.71 0.59
C LEU A 47 9.83 3.56 1.99
N ARG A 48 10.22 2.34 2.35
CA ARG A 48 11.00 2.03 3.56
C ARG A 48 12.19 1.17 3.18
N GLY A 49 13.35 1.45 3.74
CA GLY A 49 14.60 0.74 3.46
C GLY A 49 15.51 1.44 2.46
N GLU A 50 16.47 0.70 1.92
CA GLU A 50 17.52 1.25 1.05
C GLU A 50 17.13 1.24 -0.43
N SER A 51 17.15 2.43 -1.04
CA SER A 51 16.95 2.60 -2.48
C SER A 51 18.15 2.02 -3.26
N PRO A 52 17.94 1.29 -4.37
CA PRO A 52 19.02 0.77 -5.21
C PRO A 52 19.82 1.84 -5.96
N GLY A 53 19.36 3.09 -5.96
CA GLY A 53 19.92 4.21 -6.71
C GLY A 53 19.45 5.56 -6.16
N PRO A 54 19.55 6.66 -6.93
CA PRO A 54 19.36 8.03 -6.44
C PRO A 54 17.99 8.28 -5.79
N SER A 55 16.91 7.69 -6.32
CA SER A 55 15.62 7.55 -5.61
C SER A 55 14.64 6.69 -6.42
N VAL A 56 13.91 5.79 -5.74
CA VAL A 56 12.75 5.11 -6.33
C VAL A 56 11.57 6.08 -6.38
N THR A 57 10.87 6.08 -7.51
CA THR A 57 9.79 7.03 -7.83
C THR A 57 8.45 6.32 -8.03
N ILE A 58 7.37 7.12 -8.05
CA ILE A 58 6.04 6.64 -8.46
C ILE A 58 6.07 6.03 -9.86
N ALA A 59 6.84 6.62 -10.78
CA ALA A 59 6.94 6.14 -12.15
C ALA A 59 7.56 4.74 -12.21
N ASP A 60 8.59 4.48 -11.40
CA ASP A 60 9.21 3.16 -11.28
C ASP A 60 8.18 2.11 -10.84
N LEU A 61 7.36 2.41 -9.82
CA LEU A 61 6.32 1.48 -9.35
C LEU A 61 5.17 1.35 -10.36
N ALA A 62 4.75 2.44 -11.00
CA ALA A 62 3.66 2.41 -11.96
C ALA A 62 4.01 1.55 -13.19
N ALA A 63 5.27 1.54 -13.62
CA ALA A 63 5.75 0.70 -14.70
C ALA A 63 5.58 -0.81 -14.42
N LEU A 64 5.57 -1.21 -13.13
CA LEU A 64 5.40 -2.61 -12.71
C LEU A 64 3.98 -3.14 -12.91
N ARG A 65 2.99 -2.28 -13.19
CA ARG A 65 1.61 -2.72 -13.47
C ARG A 65 1.53 -3.61 -14.70
N SER A 66 2.28 -3.29 -15.75
CA SER A 66 2.26 -4.06 -17.01
C SER A 66 2.73 -5.51 -16.83
N PRO A 67 3.87 -5.80 -16.18
CA PRO A 67 4.29 -7.17 -15.93
C PRO A 67 3.50 -7.87 -14.80
N ALA A 68 3.06 -7.14 -13.78
CA ALA A 68 2.36 -7.74 -12.64
C ALA A 68 0.89 -8.08 -12.90
N GLY A 69 0.25 -7.41 -13.87
CA GLY A 69 -1.17 -7.56 -14.17
C GLY A 69 -2.06 -6.97 -13.07
N ASP A 70 -3.30 -7.44 -13.03
CA ASP A 70 -4.35 -6.84 -12.19
C ASP A 70 -4.47 -7.47 -10.80
N ALA A 71 -3.96 -8.68 -10.54
CA ALA A 71 -4.07 -9.30 -9.22
C ALA A 71 -3.02 -10.36 -8.97
N GLY A 72 -2.73 -10.60 -7.69
CA GLY A 72 -1.83 -11.65 -7.24
C GLY A 72 -0.39 -11.18 -7.16
N ALA A 73 0.56 -12.09 -7.38
CA ALA A 73 1.97 -11.82 -7.20
C ALA A 73 2.74 -12.04 -8.51
N TRP A 74 3.67 -11.13 -8.78
CA TRP A 74 4.67 -11.26 -9.83
C TRP A 74 6.06 -11.15 -9.22
N GLN A 75 7.03 -11.86 -9.78
CA GLN A 75 8.44 -11.73 -9.42
C GLN A 75 9.30 -11.72 -10.67
N GLY A 76 10.39 -10.97 -10.62
CA GLY A 76 11.31 -10.85 -11.74
C GLY A 76 12.28 -9.70 -11.53
N ARG A 77 12.92 -9.28 -12.62
CA ARG A 77 13.83 -8.13 -12.60
C ARG A 77 13.11 -6.90 -13.11
N ALA A 78 13.39 -5.75 -12.49
CA ALA A 78 12.82 -4.48 -12.91
C ALA A 78 13.83 -3.34 -12.75
N LEU A 79 13.68 -2.33 -13.59
CA LEU A 79 14.45 -1.09 -13.49
C LEU A 79 13.85 -0.21 -12.38
N MET A 80 14.60 -0.02 -11.31
CA MET A 80 14.21 0.77 -10.14
C MET A 80 15.28 1.82 -9.86
N ALA A 81 14.91 3.10 -9.86
CA ALA A 81 15.88 4.20 -9.71
C ALA A 81 17.06 4.10 -10.70
N GLY A 82 16.79 3.68 -11.95
CA GLY A 82 17.81 3.49 -12.98
C GLY A 82 18.71 2.26 -12.80
N THR A 83 18.43 1.39 -11.82
CA THR A 83 19.19 0.16 -11.56
C THR A 83 18.30 -1.07 -11.71
N GLU A 84 18.76 -2.08 -12.42
CA GLU A 84 18.01 -3.33 -12.57
C GLU A 84 18.19 -4.23 -11.35
N VAL A 85 17.08 -4.59 -10.69
CA VAL A 85 17.08 -5.28 -9.41
C VAL A 85 16.02 -6.37 -9.37
N PRO A 86 16.23 -7.47 -8.60
CA PRO A 86 15.19 -8.46 -8.39
C PRO A 86 14.08 -7.86 -7.51
N VAL A 87 12.83 -8.09 -7.89
CA VAL A 87 11.65 -7.58 -7.20
C VAL A 87 10.57 -8.64 -7.06
N VAL A 88 9.78 -8.51 -6.00
CA VAL A 88 8.46 -9.14 -5.89
C VAL A 88 7.43 -8.03 -5.86
N VAL A 89 6.36 -8.17 -6.64
CA VAL A 89 5.24 -7.24 -6.75
C VAL A 89 3.99 -7.97 -6.32
N LEU A 90 3.29 -7.44 -5.33
CA LEU A 90 1.99 -7.91 -4.88
C LEU A 90 0.94 -6.89 -5.29
N VAL A 91 -0.10 -7.36 -5.98
CA VAL A 91 -1.17 -6.54 -6.54
C VAL A 91 -2.45 -6.89 -5.80
N SER A 92 -2.96 -5.92 -5.04
CA SER A 92 -4.20 -6.12 -4.32
C SER A 92 -5.41 -5.86 -5.21
N ALA A 93 -6.37 -6.79 -5.18
CA ALA A 93 -7.64 -6.67 -5.90
C ALA A 93 -8.70 -5.83 -5.15
N PHE A 94 -8.36 -5.29 -3.97
CA PHE A 94 -9.30 -4.60 -3.07
C PHE A 94 -9.26 -3.07 -3.17
N SER A 95 -8.64 -2.51 -4.22
CA SER A 95 -8.65 -1.07 -4.48
C SER A 95 -8.66 -0.80 -5.98
N GLU A 96 -9.21 0.35 -6.40
CA GLU A 96 -9.10 0.84 -7.77
C GLU A 96 -8.45 2.24 -7.79
N PRO A 97 -7.33 2.46 -8.52
CA PRO A 97 -6.50 1.43 -9.14
C PRO A 97 -5.88 0.48 -8.09
N ASN A 98 -5.52 -0.72 -8.55
CA ASN A 98 -5.03 -1.81 -7.69
C ASN A 98 -3.76 -1.39 -6.95
N ALA A 99 -3.74 -1.54 -5.63
CA ALA A 99 -2.62 -1.11 -4.81
C ALA A 99 -1.44 -2.09 -4.98
N LEU A 100 -0.25 -1.53 -5.16
CA LEU A 100 0.98 -2.30 -5.33
C LEU A 100 1.79 -2.29 -4.06
N LEU A 101 2.29 -3.45 -3.66
CA LEU A 101 3.35 -3.61 -2.67
C LEU A 101 4.56 -4.24 -3.36
N VAL A 102 5.67 -3.53 -3.37
CA VAL A 102 6.90 -3.91 -4.09
C VAL A 102 8.01 -4.16 -3.09
N LEU A 103 8.58 -5.37 -3.12
CA LEU A 103 9.74 -5.74 -2.31
C LEU A 103 10.97 -5.72 -3.20
N LEU A 104 11.92 -4.82 -2.91
CA LEU A 104 13.22 -4.76 -3.59
C LEU A 104 14.14 -5.79 -2.94
N ARG A 105 14.43 -6.86 -3.67
CA ARG A 105 15.14 -8.01 -3.13
C ARG A 105 16.65 -7.84 -3.25
N THR A 106 17.37 -8.58 -2.41
CA THR A 106 18.84 -8.67 -2.45
C THR A 106 19.33 -9.80 -3.34
N GLU A 107 18.49 -10.83 -3.53
CA GLU A 107 18.80 -12.04 -4.29
C GLU A 107 17.71 -12.34 -5.33
N ASP A 108 18.10 -13.02 -6.41
CA ASP A 108 17.22 -13.40 -7.53
C ASP A 108 16.65 -14.82 -7.38
N THR A 109 16.90 -15.48 -6.24
CA THR A 109 16.39 -16.83 -5.95
C THR A 109 14.86 -16.81 -5.93
N PRO A 110 14.15 -17.53 -6.83
CA PRO A 110 12.70 -17.44 -6.92
C PRO A 110 12.01 -17.77 -5.60
N VAL A 111 11.07 -16.92 -5.18
CA VAL A 111 10.24 -17.17 -4.01
C VAL A 111 9.23 -18.26 -4.34
N PRO A 112 9.03 -19.25 -3.45
CA PRO A 112 7.98 -20.26 -3.63
C PRO A 112 6.58 -19.64 -3.76
N GLN A 113 5.76 -20.20 -4.63
CA GLN A 113 4.41 -19.67 -4.90
C GLN A 113 3.52 -19.61 -3.66
N GLU A 114 3.65 -20.57 -2.74
CA GLU A 114 2.90 -20.60 -1.47
C GLU A 114 3.23 -19.40 -0.56
N VAL A 115 4.50 -18.97 -0.57
CA VAL A 115 4.97 -17.79 0.18
C VAL A 115 4.43 -16.52 -0.47
N LEU A 116 4.49 -16.42 -1.80
CA LEU A 116 3.92 -15.29 -2.55
C LEU A 116 2.42 -15.17 -2.33
N ALA A 117 1.68 -16.28 -2.39
CA ALA A 117 0.24 -16.30 -2.14
C ALA A 117 -0.09 -15.85 -0.70
N SER A 118 0.68 -16.33 0.29
CA SER A 118 0.52 -15.92 1.69
C SER A 118 0.81 -14.43 1.90
N ALA A 119 1.83 -13.89 1.25
CA ALA A 119 2.17 -12.47 1.32
C ALA A 119 1.13 -11.59 0.61
N ASN A 120 0.62 -12.03 -0.54
CA ASN A 120 -0.44 -11.32 -1.24
C ASN A 120 -1.74 -11.29 -0.42
N ALA A 121 -2.10 -12.40 0.22
CA ALA A 121 -3.27 -12.44 1.10
C ALA A 121 -3.16 -11.46 2.28
N LEU A 122 -1.97 -11.32 2.87
CA LEU A 122 -1.73 -10.28 3.88
C LEU A 122 -1.89 -8.88 3.29
N TRP A 123 -1.34 -8.64 2.09
CA TRP A 123 -1.46 -7.36 1.41
C TRP A 123 -2.92 -7.00 1.08
N ASP A 124 -3.71 -7.99 0.66
CA ASP A 124 -5.14 -7.85 0.42
C ASP A 124 -5.91 -7.46 1.69
N VAL A 125 -5.63 -8.12 2.82
CA VAL A 125 -6.25 -7.79 4.11
C VAL A 125 -5.92 -6.36 4.53
N VAL A 126 -4.66 -5.95 4.40
CA VAL A 126 -4.25 -4.57 4.72
C VAL A 126 -4.93 -3.56 3.79
N THR A 127 -4.94 -3.82 2.49
CA THR A 127 -5.58 -2.94 1.50
C THR A 127 -7.06 -2.80 1.80
N ALA A 128 -7.77 -3.91 1.99
CA ALA A 128 -9.20 -3.91 2.34
C ALA A 128 -9.49 -3.18 3.64
N HIS A 129 -8.65 -3.34 4.67
CA HIS A 129 -8.79 -2.61 5.94
C HIS A 129 -8.63 -1.10 5.74
N MET A 130 -7.60 -0.67 4.98
CA MET A 130 -7.34 0.74 4.69
C MET A 130 -8.45 1.38 3.85
N GLU A 131 -9.02 0.66 2.88
CA GLU A 131 -10.19 1.12 2.12
C GLU A 131 -11.44 1.19 2.99
N GLY A 132 -11.64 0.24 3.91
CA GLY A 132 -12.70 0.28 4.91
C GLY A 132 -12.64 1.55 5.78
N LEU A 133 -11.46 1.86 6.34
CA LEU A 133 -11.25 3.08 7.12
C LEU A 133 -11.52 4.36 6.31
N ARG A 134 -11.17 4.38 5.02
CA ARG A 134 -11.45 5.51 4.13
C ARG A 134 -12.94 5.70 3.87
N ASN A 135 -13.67 4.61 3.66
CA ASN A 135 -15.10 4.64 3.39
C ASN A 135 -15.94 4.95 4.66
N GLU A 136 -15.49 4.49 5.82
CA GLU A 136 -16.13 4.77 7.12
C GLU A 136 -15.86 6.18 7.63
N ALA A 137 -14.75 6.79 7.20
CA ALA A 137 -14.49 8.22 7.39
C ALA A 137 -15.45 9.05 6.51
N VAL A 138 -16.75 9.01 6.84
CA VAL A 138 -17.75 9.99 6.39
C VAL A 138 -17.14 11.36 6.66
N PRO A 139 -16.95 12.23 5.64
CA PRO A 139 -16.16 13.42 5.82
C PRO A 139 -16.78 14.27 6.92
N ALA A 140 -16.04 14.48 8.02
CA ALA A 140 -16.39 15.47 9.04
C ALA A 140 -16.64 16.85 8.39
N THR A 141 -16.10 17.07 7.19
CA THR A 141 -16.38 18.18 6.28
C THR A 141 -17.85 18.32 5.90
N ILE A 142 -18.63 17.24 5.74
CA ILE A 142 -20.08 17.32 5.50
C ILE A 142 -20.82 17.75 6.77
N ALA A 143 -20.36 17.31 7.95
CA ALA A 143 -20.93 17.74 9.22
C ALA A 143 -20.63 19.24 9.51
N VAL A 144 -19.41 19.70 9.22
CA VAL A 144 -19.02 21.12 9.33
C VAL A 144 -19.78 21.98 8.31
N SER A 145 -19.92 21.52 7.06
CA SER A 145 -20.69 22.25 6.04
C SER A 145 -22.19 22.31 6.35
N ARG A 146 -22.79 21.27 6.96
CA ARG A 146 -24.18 21.35 7.46
C ARG A 146 -24.33 22.32 8.62
N ALA A 147 -23.39 22.32 9.56
CA ALA A 147 -23.40 23.26 10.69
C ALA A 147 -23.27 24.71 10.20
N ALA A 148 -22.43 24.98 9.19
CA ALA A 148 -22.30 26.28 8.57
C ALA A 148 -23.56 26.69 7.78
N ALA A 149 -24.17 25.80 7.01
CA ALA A 149 -25.40 26.07 6.26
C ALA A 149 -26.59 26.41 7.18
N LEU A 150 -26.76 25.66 8.28
CA LEU A 150 -27.81 25.94 9.27
C LEU A 150 -27.59 27.29 9.99
N ALA A 151 -26.34 27.69 10.22
CA ALA A 151 -26.02 28.98 10.81
C ALA A 151 -26.41 30.17 9.89
N HIS A 152 -26.35 29.99 8.57
CA HIS A 152 -26.81 31.00 7.61
C HIS A 152 -28.34 31.10 7.53
N GLU A 153 -29.07 29.98 7.68
CA GLU A 153 -30.54 29.99 7.67
C GLU A 153 -31.14 30.71 8.88
N TRP A 154 -30.58 30.54 10.08
CA TRP A 154 -31.07 31.21 11.29
C TRP A 154 -30.74 32.71 11.34
N GLY A 155 -29.64 33.14 10.72
CA GLY A 155 -29.28 34.55 10.60
C GLY A 155 -30.17 35.34 9.63
N ALA A 156 -30.80 34.66 8.66
CA ALA A 156 -31.72 35.27 7.70
C ALA A 156 -33.16 35.36 8.23
N ALA A 157 -33.58 34.46 9.13
CA ALA A 157 -34.92 34.48 9.74
C ALA A 157 -35.08 35.48 10.90
N ALA A 158 -33.99 36.09 11.36
CA ALA A 158 -33.95 37.01 12.50
C ALA A 158 -33.82 38.51 12.09
N ARG A 159 -34.10 38.85 10.83
CA ARG A 159 -34.19 40.23 10.32
C ARG A 159 -35.58 40.49 9.74
#